data_AF-A0A646KFS4-F1
#
_entry.id   AF-A0A646KFS4-F1
#
_cell.length_a   1.000
_cell.length_b   1.000
_cell.length_c   1.000
_cell.angle_alpha   90.00
_cell.angle_beta   90.00
_cell.angle_gamma   90.00
#
_symmetry.space_group_name_H-M   'P 1'
#
loop_
_entity.id
_entity.type
_entity.pdbx_description
1 polymer ?
#
loop_
_entity_poly.entity_id
_entity_poly.type
_entity_poly.pdbx_seq_one_letter_code
_entity_poly.pdbx_strand_id
1 'polypeptide(L)'
;MGRMRKWSLAAVGVNLLLGIPGIVPVWLLWYFAANWPLAALGLTQGEPTENDGVLPILVVGVPVLAVFALVWWLANRPVRRRAELAPRVYWPLSVLATLVPTFVLMAVL
;
A
#
# COMPACT_ATOMS: atom_id res chain seq x y z
N MET A 1 10.17 18.08 -23.40
CA MET A 1 10.63 17.01 -22.48
C MET A 1 10.69 17.38 -20.97
N GLY A 2 11.16 18.57 -20.56
CA GLY A 2 11.46 18.83 -19.13
C GLY A 2 10.28 18.77 -18.15
N ARG A 3 9.08 19.22 -18.57
CA ARG A 3 7.88 19.26 -17.72
C ARG A 3 7.31 17.87 -17.41
N MET A 4 7.24 16.98 -18.41
CA MET A 4 6.79 15.59 -18.25
C MET A 4 7.67 14.84 -17.26
N ARG A 5 9.00 14.92 -17.45
CA ARG A 5 9.98 14.26 -16.58
C ARG A 5 9.91 14.76 -15.13
N LYS A 6 9.66 16.05 -14.92
CA LYS A 6 9.45 16.62 -13.57
C LYS A 6 8.23 16.02 -12.87
N TRP A 7 7.10 15.89 -13.58
CA TRP A 7 5.89 15.33 -12.98
C TRP A 7 5.97 13.82 -12.77
N SER A 8 6.67 13.08 -13.62
CA SER A 8 6.98 11.66 -13.37
C SER A 8 7.84 11.47 -12.12
N LEU A 9 8.87 12.30 -11.94
CA LEU A 9 9.68 12.29 -10.72
C LEU A 9 8.88 12.69 -9.48
N ALA A 10 8.00 13.68 -9.60
CA ALA A 10 7.08 14.05 -8.52
C ALA A 10 6.13 12.89 -8.16
N ALA A 11 5.63 12.14 -9.16
CA ALA A 11 4.80 10.96 -8.92
C ALA A 11 5.55 9.89 -8.13
N VAL A 12 6.81 9.61 -8.50
CA VAL A 12 7.65 8.66 -7.77
C VAL A 12 7.88 9.16 -6.33
N GLY A 13 8.29 10.42 -6.16
CA GLY A 13 8.55 11.00 -4.84
C GLY A 13 7.33 10.98 -3.92
N VAL A 14 6.15 11.37 -4.43
CA VAL A 14 4.89 11.32 -3.67
C VAL A 14 4.57 9.89 -3.24
N ASN A 15 4.70 8.92 -4.14
CA ASN A 15 4.36 7.53 -3.81
C ASN A 15 5.38 6.88 -2.86
N LEU A 16 6.67 7.22 -2.95
CA LEU A 16 7.68 6.81 -1.96
C LEU A 16 7.38 7.39 -0.57
N LEU A 17 7.05 8.68 -0.49
CA LEU A 17 6.70 9.32 0.78
C LEU A 17 5.43 8.73 1.39
N LEU A 18 4.41 8.45 0.58
CA LEU A 18 3.20 7.75 1.01
C LEU A 18 3.45 6.29 1.36
N GLY A 19 4.49 5.67 0.79
CA GLY A 19 4.89 4.30 1.11
C GLY A 19 5.39 4.14 2.54
N ILE A 20 5.98 5.18 3.15
CA ILE A 20 6.44 5.15 4.54
C ILE A 20 5.28 4.87 5.52
N PRO A 21 4.20 5.70 5.59
CA PRO A 21 3.02 5.34 6.37
C PRO A 21 2.27 4.14 5.77
N GLY A 22 2.44 3.88 4.47
CA GLY A 22 1.89 2.72 3.76
C GLY A 22 2.41 1.36 4.22
N ILE A 23 3.51 1.32 4.97
CA ILE A 23 4.00 0.10 5.63
C ILE A 23 2.88 -0.49 6.51
N VAL A 24 2.23 0.33 7.35
CA VAL A 24 1.19 -0.12 8.28
C VAL A 24 0.02 -0.84 7.58
N PRO A 25 -0.68 -0.25 6.59
CA PRO A 25 -1.77 -0.93 5.90
C PRO A 25 -1.32 -2.17 5.14
N VAL A 26 -0.10 -2.19 4.57
CA VAL A 26 0.42 -3.40 3.91
C VAL A 26 0.63 -4.53 4.89
N TRP A 27 1.19 -4.24 6.07
CA TRP A 27 1.36 -5.24 7.13
C TRP A 27 0.03 -5.68 7.73
N LEU A 28 -0.97 -4.80 7.85
CA LEU A 28 -2.33 -5.19 8.26
C LEU A 28 -2.98 -6.15 7.27
N LEU A 29 -2.82 -5.91 5.96
CA LEU A 29 -3.30 -6.82 4.93
C LEU A 29 -2.58 -8.17 4.99
N TRP A 30 -1.26 -8.15 5.20
CA TRP A 30 -0.48 -9.37 5.36
C TRP A 30 -0.91 -10.15 6.60
N TYR A 31 -1.03 -9.50 7.76
CA TYR A 31 -1.48 -10.12 9.00
C TYR A 31 -2.88 -10.73 8.83
N PHE A 32 -3.83 -10.01 8.22
CA PHE A 32 -5.14 -10.59 7.93
C PHE A 32 -5.03 -11.81 7.01
N ALA A 33 -4.27 -11.70 5.92
CA ALA A 33 -4.13 -12.80 4.97
C ALA A 33 -3.48 -14.04 5.60
N ALA A 34 -2.40 -13.85 6.36
CA ALA A 34 -1.61 -14.90 6.99
C ALA A 34 -2.36 -15.62 8.12
N ASN A 35 -3.25 -14.95 8.84
CA ASN A 35 -3.99 -15.55 9.96
C ASN A 35 -5.30 -16.23 9.55
N TRP A 36 -5.93 -15.82 8.45
CA TRP A 36 -7.22 -16.38 8.02
C TRP A 36 -7.17 -17.09 6.67
N PRO A 37 -7.27 -16.42 5.50
CA PRO A 37 -7.41 -17.12 4.23
C PRO A 37 -6.20 -17.97 3.87
N LEU A 38 -4.97 -17.51 4.14
CA LEU A 38 -3.77 -18.30 3.84
C LEU A 38 -3.59 -19.45 4.84
N ALA A 39 -3.93 -19.24 6.11
CA ALA A 39 -3.89 -20.30 7.12
C ALA A 39 -4.93 -21.38 6.84
N ALA A 40 -6.14 -21.00 6.42
CA ALA A 40 -7.20 -21.93 6.00
C ALA A 40 -6.79 -22.77 4.77
N LEU A 41 -5.91 -22.23 3.92
CA LEU A 41 -5.31 -22.93 2.78
C LEU A 41 -4.06 -23.74 3.16
N GLY A 42 -3.62 -23.71 4.42
CA GLY A 42 -2.40 -24.36 4.88
C GLY A 42 -1.10 -23.74 4.36
N LEU A 43 -1.15 -22.51 3.82
CA LEU A 43 0.01 -21.79 3.28
C LEU A 43 0.79 -21.04 4.38
N THR A 44 0.13 -20.73 5.48
CA THR A 44 0.70 -20.08 6.66
C THR A 44 0.19 -20.77 7.92
N GLN A 45 0.83 -20.51 9.05
CA GLN A 45 0.26 -20.85 10.36
C GLN A 45 -0.28 -19.57 10.99
N GLY A 46 -1.54 -19.62 11.43
CA GLY A 46 -2.13 -18.54 12.20
C GLY A 46 -1.39 -18.36 13.52
N GLU A 47 -1.34 -17.13 14.00
CA GLU A 47 -0.70 -16.74 15.24
C GLU A 47 -1.33 -17.53 16.40
N PRO A 48 -0.56 -18.35 17.15
CA PRO A 48 -1.11 -19.22 18.19
C PRO A 48 -1.82 -18.47 19.32
N THR A 49 -1.48 -17.19 19.49
CA THR A 49 -2.06 -16.32 20.51
C THR A 49 -3.27 -15.52 20.01
N GLU A 50 -3.63 -15.64 18.74
CA GLU A 50 -4.77 -14.94 18.14
C GLU A 50 -6.10 -15.53 18.63
N ASN A 51 -6.83 -14.75 19.43
CA ASN A 51 -8.10 -15.14 20.04
C ASN A 51 -9.23 -14.13 19.80
N ASP A 52 -8.95 -12.99 19.16
CA ASP A 52 -9.91 -11.91 18.94
C ASP A 52 -10.66 -12.05 17.60
N GLY A 53 -10.21 -12.97 16.74
CA GLY A 53 -10.81 -13.24 15.45
C GLY A 53 -10.67 -12.06 14.49
N VAL A 54 -11.58 -11.92 13.52
CA VAL A 54 -11.47 -10.87 12.49
C VAL A 54 -11.92 -9.49 12.97
N LEU A 55 -12.49 -9.38 14.17
CA LEU A 55 -13.13 -8.15 14.66
C LEU A 55 -12.16 -6.96 14.74
N PRO A 56 -10.92 -7.08 15.26
CA PRO A 56 -9.95 -5.98 15.26
C PRO A 56 -9.63 -5.46 13.85
N ILE A 57 -9.53 -6.36 12.87
CA ILE A 57 -9.34 -5.97 11.47
C ILE A 57 -10.55 -5.22 10.92
N LEU A 58 -11.77 -5.62 11.25
CA LEU A 58 -12.97 -4.91 10.80
C LEU A 58 -13.11 -3.52 11.44
N VAL A 59 -12.81 -3.40 12.74
CA VAL A 59 -13.01 -2.17 13.50
C VAL A 59 -11.86 -1.18 13.32
N VAL A 60 -10.63 -1.66 13.18
CA VAL A 60 -9.42 -0.81 13.09
C VAL A 60 -8.76 -0.93 11.72
N GLY A 61 -8.53 -2.16 11.25
CA GLY A 61 -7.86 -2.40 9.98
C GLY A 61 -8.58 -1.77 8.79
N VAL A 62 -9.89 -1.99 8.65
CA VAL A 62 -10.70 -1.47 7.54
C VAL A 62 -10.71 0.06 7.52
N PRO A 63 -10.97 0.79 8.62
CA PRO A 63 -10.85 2.25 8.63
C PRO A 63 -9.44 2.74 8.26
N VAL A 64 -8.38 2.12 8.78
CA VAL A 64 -6.99 2.49 8.44
C VAL A 64 -6.74 2.30 6.95
N LEU A 65 -7.14 1.17 6.39
CA LEU A 65 -7.02 0.87 4.95
C LEU A 65 -7.82 1.86 4.10
N ALA A 66 -9.05 2.16 4.49
CA ALA A 66 -9.93 3.07 3.76
C ALA A 66 -9.39 4.50 3.75
N VAL A 67 -8.96 5.01 4.91
CA VAL A 67 -8.36 6.35 5.04
C VAL A 67 -7.08 6.43 4.23
N PHE A 68 -6.19 5.42 4.34
CA PHE A 68 -4.96 5.40 3.57
C PHE A 68 -5.22 5.38 2.06
N ALA A 69 -6.13 4.51 1.58
CA ALA A 69 -6.48 4.42 0.17
C ALA A 69 -7.07 5.75 -0.35
N LEU A 70 -7.91 6.42 0.46
CA LEU A 70 -8.48 7.72 0.12
C LEU A 70 -7.40 8.79 0.01
N VAL A 71 -6.52 8.91 1.01
CA VAL A 71 -5.41 9.87 1.01
C VAL A 71 -4.47 9.62 -0.17
N TRP A 72 -4.11 8.36 -0.41
CA TRP A 72 -3.25 7.97 -1.52
C TRP A 72 -3.88 8.32 -2.88
N TRP A 73 -5.17 8.04 -3.05
CA TRP A 73 -5.90 8.36 -4.27
C TRP A 73 -6.00 9.88 -4.50
N LEU A 74 -6.33 10.65 -3.45
CA LEU A 74 -6.42 12.10 -3.50
C LEU A 74 -5.08 12.75 -3.82
N ALA A 75 -3.97 12.24 -3.28
CA ALA A 75 -2.62 12.71 -3.58
C ALA A 75 -2.20 12.41 -5.03
N ASN A 76 -2.55 11.23 -5.55
CA ASN A 76 -2.19 10.81 -6.91
C ASN A 76 -3.06 11.45 -8.00
N ARG A 77 -4.34 11.76 -7.72
CA ARG A 77 -5.27 12.36 -8.69
C ARG A 77 -4.75 13.63 -9.38
N PRO A 78 -4.23 14.66 -8.69
CA PRO A 78 -3.69 15.87 -9.32
C PRO A 78 -2.34 15.63 -10.01
N VAL A 79 -1.52 14.70 -9.53
CA VAL A 79 -0.21 14.38 -10.13
C VAL A 79 -0.41 13.63 -11.45
N ARG A 80 -1.30 12.64 -11.48
CA ARG A 80 -1.69 11.90 -12.70
C ARG A 80 -2.10 12.83 -13.84
N ARG A 81 -2.93 13.84 -13.53
CA ARG A 81 -3.39 14.82 -14.54
C ARG A 81 -2.26 15.62 -15.17
N ARG A 82 -1.11 15.75 -14.49
CA ARG A 82 0.05 16.55 -14.92
C ARG A 82 1.21 15.70 -15.45
N ALA A 83 1.24 14.42 -15.11
CA ALA A 83 2.27 13.48 -15.55
C ALA A 83 2.13 13.03 -17.01
N GLU A 84 0.97 13.28 -17.65
CA GLU A 84 0.69 12.92 -19.07
C GLU A 84 0.88 11.42 -19.38
N LEU A 85 0.94 10.56 -18.35
CA LEU A 85 1.00 9.11 -18.48
C LEU A 85 -0.40 8.53 -18.69
N ALA A 86 -0.49 7.48 -19.51
CA ALA A 86 -1.71 6.70 -19.65
C ALA A 86 -2.15 6.16 -18.27
N PRO A 87 -3.44 6.22 -17.89
CA PRO A 87 -3.91 5.75 -16.59
C PRO A 87 -3.53 4.30 -16.28
N ARG A 88 -3.51 3.43 -17.30
CA ARG A 88 -3.13 2.02 -17.21
C ARG A 88 -1.66 1.81 -16.83
N VAL A 89 -0.80 2.81 -17.03
CA VAL A 89 0.62 2.77 -16.66
C VAL A 89 0.85 3.52 -15.35
N TYR A 90 0.21 4.69 -15.19
CA TYR A 90 0.37 5.53 -14.01
C TYR A 90 0.01 4.79 -12.72
N TRP A 91 -1.19 4.19 -12.65
CA TRP A 91 -1.68 3.60 -11.41
C TRP A 91 -0.83 2.42 -10.93
N PRO A 92 -0.46 1.43 -11.78
CA PRO A 92 0.44 0.36 -11.37
C PRO A 92 1.81 0.88 -10.91
N LEU A 93 2.40 1.85 -11.62
CA LEU A 93 3.68 2.42 -11.21
C LEU A 93 3.61 3.14 -9.87
N SER A 94 2.51 3.87 -9.60
CA SER A 94 2.27 4.50 -8.30
C SER A 94 2.14 3.46 -7.18
N VAL A 95 1.42 2.36 -7.41
CA VAL A 95 1.32 1.26 -6.43
C VAL A 95 2.70 0.66 -6.18
N LEU A 96 3.44 0.31 -7.23
CA LEU A 96 4.79 -0.25 -7.10
C LEU A 96 5.72 0.69 -6.32
N ALA A 97 5.72 1.99 -6.64
CA ALA A 97 6.50 2.98 -5.91
C ALA A 97 6.09 3.10 -4.44
N THR A 98 4.79 3.01 -4.13
CA THR A 98 4.30 3.00 -2.74
C THR A 98 4.68 1.74 -1.98
N LEU A 99 4.88 0.60 -2.64
CA LEU A 99 5.34 -0.63 -2.01
C LEU A 99 6.86 -0.68 -1.76
N VAL A 100 7.65 0.20 -2.39
CA VAL A 100 9.12 0.19 -2.25
C VAL A 100 9.56 0.28 -0.79
N PRO A 101 9.08 1.21 0.06
CA PRO A 101 9.50 1.26 1.46
C PRO A 101 9.23 -0.02 2.24
N THR A 102 8.13 -0.72 1.96
CA THR A 102 7.84 -2.02 2.57
C THR A 102 8.87 -3.08 2.15
N PHE A 103 9.21 -3.17 0.87
CA PHE A 103 10.24 -4.11 0.41
C PHE A 103 11.62 -3.77 0.95
N VAL A 104 11.95 -2.49 1.06
CA VAL A 104 13.20 -2.05 1.70
C VAL A 104 13.22 -2.48 3.16
N LEU A 105 12.12 -2.27 3.90
CA LEU A 105 11.99 -2.71 5.29
C LEU A 105 12.20 -4.22 5.43
N MET A 106 11.57 -5.02 4.56
CA MET A 106 11.73 -6.48 4.52
C MET A 106 13.16 -6.93 4.19
N ALA A 107 13.95 -6.11 3.49
CA ALA A 107 15.31 -6.46 3.11
C ALA A 107 16.34 -6.12 4.19
N VAL A 108 16.03 -5.20 5.10
CA VAL A 108 16.96 -4.74 6.16
C VAL A 108 16.64 -5.32 7.54
N LEU A 109 15.47 -5.93 7.72
CA LEU A 109 15.07 -6.67 8.92
C LEU A 109 15.16 -8.18 8.67
#